data_AF-A0A4W5K7U0-F1
#
_entry.id   AF-A0A4W5K7U0-F1
#
_cell.length_a   1.000
_cell.length_b   1.000
_cell.length_c   1.000
_cell.angle_alpha   90.00
_cell.angle_beta   90.00
_cell.angle_gamma   90.00
#
_symmetry.space_group_name_H-M   'P 1'
#
loop_
_entity.id
_entity.type
_entity.pdbx_description
1 polymer ?
#
loop_
_entity_poly.entity_id
_entity_poly.type
_entity_poly.pdbx_seq_one_letter_code
_entity_poly.pdbx_strand_id
1 'polypeptide(L)'
;MTEVEDLAQEDLDQDDVMLLDTWEEIFLWIGRSANEYETKEACNSALEYLRTHPAGRDPDTPIISVKQGYEPLTFTGWFNAWDPHKWSVSRAGYHTSQHH
;
A
#
# COMPACT_ATOMS: atom_id res chain seq x y z
N MET A 1 -0.29 6.42 14.49
CA MET A 1 0.56 6.14 13.33
C MET A 1 1.94 5.85 13.84
N THR A 2 2.48 4.69 13.51
CA THR A 2 3.85 4.29 13.85
C THR A 2 4.71 4.64 12.63
N GLU A 3 5.79 5.39 12.82
CA GLU A 3 6.71 5.79 11.74
C GLU A 3 7.76 4.68 11.55
N VAL A 4 7.95 4.23 10.30
CA VAL A 4 8.91 3.17 9.93
C VAL A 4 9.98 3.81 9.05
N GLU A 5 11.21 3.92 9.55
CA GLU A 5 12.33 4.58 8.86
C GLU A 5 12.95 3.72 7.75
N ASP A 6 12.80 2.40 7.83
CA ASP A 6 13.24 1.42 6.83
C ASP A 6 12.02 0.71 6.22
N LEU A 7 11.40 1.34 5.22
CA LEU A 7 10.21 0.77 4.57
C LEU A 7 10.55 -0.54 3.86
N ALA A 8 10.08 -1.64 4.41
CA ALA A 8 10.17 -2.94 3.81
C ALA A 8 8.80 -3.38 3.30
N GLN A 9 8.77 -4.16 2.21
CA GLN A 9 7.51 -4.68 1.67
C GLN A 9 6.77 -5.57 2.69
N GLU A 10 7.45 -6.06 3.73
CA GLU A 10 6.88 -6.84 4.84
C GLU A 10 6.06 -6.01 5.83
N ASP A 11 6.24 -4.70 5.86
CA ASP A 11 5.44 -3.81 6.70
C ASP A 11 4.04 -3.54 6.13
N LEU A 12 3.78 -3.97 4.88
CA LEU A 12 2.47 -3.85 4.25
C LEU A 12 1.54 -4.99 4.68
N ASP A 13 0.52 -4.64 5.47
CA ASP A 13 -0.49 -5.59 5.95
C ASP A 13 -1.66 -5.72 4.97
N GLN A 14 -1.87 -6.93 4.45
CA GLN A 14 -2.90 -7.24 3.44
C GLN A 14 -4.33 -7.06 3.95
N ASP A 15 -4.52 -6.99 5.27
CA ASP A 15 -5.81 -6.83 5.91
C ASP A 15 -6.14 -5.35 6.20
N ASP A 16 -5.20 -4.42 5.98
CA ASP A 16 -5.33 -3.00 6.31
C ASP A 16 -5.10 -2.06 5.11
N VAL A 17 -5.32 -0.76 5.34
CA VAL A 17 -4.98 0.33 4.41
C VAL A 17 -3.81 1.14 4.98
N MET A 18 -2.71 1.17 4.24
CA MET A 18 -1.47 1.81 4.64
C MET A 18 -1.30 3.17 3.95
N LEU A 19 -0.76 4.15 4.68
CA LEU A 19 -0.45 5.48 4.15
C LEU A 19 1.05 5.62 3.97
N LEU A 20 1.49 5.95 2.75
CA LEU A 20 2.86 6.31 2.43
C LEU A 20 2.90 7.78 2.02
N ASP A 21 3.66 8.56 2.78
CA ASP A 21 3.87 9.98 2.51
C ASP A 21 5.23 10.22 1.81
N THR A 22 5.19 10.80 0.62
CA THR A 22 6.38 11.06 -0.22
C THR A 22 6.68 12.55 -0.38
N TRP A 23 6.03 13.42 0.41
CA TRP A 23 6.04 14.87 0.27
C TRP A 23 5.33 15.43 -0.98
N GLU A 24 5.63 14.90 -2.18
CA GLU A 24 4.96 15.34 -3.42
C GLU A 24 3.55 14.78 -3.54
N GLU A 25 3.33 13.56 -3.04
CA GLU A 25 2.06 12.86 -3.10
C GLU A 25 1.89 11.94 -1.88
N ILE A 26 0.64 11.58 -1.58
CA ILE A 26 0.31 10.59 -0.56
C ILE A 26 -0.27 9.37 -1.24
N PHE A 27 0.32 8.20 -1.01
CA PHE A 27 -0.22 6.93 -1.46
C PHE A 27 -1.04 6.26 -0.36
N LEU A 28 -2.24 5.79 -0.71
CA LEU A 28 -3.05 4.90 0.09
C LEU A 28 -2.94 3.50 -0.51
N TRP A 29 -2.11 2.65 0.09
CA TRP A 29 -1.99 1.26 -0.31
C TRP A 29 -3.10 0.44 0.34
N ILE A 30 -3.93 -0.20 -0.48
CA ILE A 30 -5.12 -0.94 -0.07
C ILE A 30 -4.78 -2.43 -0.14
N GLY A 31 -4.73 -3.07 1.03
CA GLY A 31 -4.59 -4.51 1.16
C GLY A 31 -5.74 -5.26 0.47
N ARG A 32 -5.46 -6.48 0.01
CA ARG A 32 -6.42 -7.31 -0.71
C ARG A 32 -7.66 -7.64 0.11
N SER A 33 -7.51 -7.77 1.43
CA SER A 33 -8.60 -8.08 2.35
C SER A 33 -9.18 -6.85 3.05
N ALA A 34 -8.58 -5.66 2.82
CA ALA A 34 -9.05 -4.41 3.41
C ALA A 34 -10.48 -4.12 2.97
N ASN A 35 -11.31 -3.67 3.90
CA ASN A 35 -12.71 -3.41 3.63
C ASN A 35 -12.97 -1.98 3.15
N GLU A 36 -14.15 -1.76 2.55
CA GLU A 36 -14.53 -0.43 2.01
C GLU A 36 -14.61 0.64 3.10
N TYR A 37 -14.93 0.24 4.33
CA TYR A 37 -15.00 1.16 5.47
C TYR A 37 -13.60 1.67 5.84
N GLU A 38 -12.63 0.77 5.98
CA GLU A 38 -11.21 1.11 6.22
C GLU A 38 -10.64 2.00 5.12
N THR A 39 -10.94 1.68 3.86
CA THR A 39 -10.49 2.50 2.72
C THR A 39 -11.03 3.93 2.81
N LYS A 40 -12.30 4.09 3.19
CA LYS A 40 -12.93 5.41 3.34
C LYS A 40 -12.34 6.17 4.53
N GLU A 41 -12.17 5.49 5.66
CA GLU A 41 -11.59 6.10 6.87
C GLU A 41 -10.12 6.48 6.66
N ALA A 42 -9.35 5.67 5.94
CA ALA A 42 -7.98 6.00 5.56
C ALA A 42 -7.90 7.23 4.65
N CYS A 43 -8.84 7.36 3.71
CA CYS A 43 -8.93 8.55 2.85
C CYS A 43 -9.26 9.82 3.66
N ASN A 44 -10.24 9.74 4.56
CA ASN A 44 -10.57 10.85 5.47
C ASN A 44 -9.37 11.22 6.36
N SER A 45 -8.69 10.20 6.90
CA SER A 45 -7.50 10.36 7.74
C SER A 45 -6.35 11.01 6.96
N ALA A 46 -6.13 10.64 5.70
CA ALA A 46 -5.11 11.26 4.85
C ALA A 46 -5.40 12.74 4.55
N LEU A 47 -6.68 13.08 4.29
CA LEU A 47 -7.10 14.47 4.11
C LEU A 47 -6.92 15.28 5.40
N GLU A 48 -7.23 14.72 6.56
CA GLU A 48 -7.00 15.38 7.85
C GLU A 48 -5.50 15.53 8.15
N TYR A 49 -4.70 14.52 7.82
CA TYR A 49 -3.25 14.56 7.93
C TYR A 49 -2.65 15.71 7.11
N LEU A 50 -3.07 15.90 5.86
CA LEU A 50 -2.65 17.03 5.03
C LEU A 50 -3.04 18.38 5.65
N ARG A 51 -4.29 18.50 6.12
CA ARG A 51 -4.82 19.76 6.69
C ARG A 51 -4.14 20.17 7.99
N THR A 52 -3.67 19.21 8.76
CA THR A 52 -3.04 19.42 10.07
C THR A 52 -1.51 19.42 10.01
N HIS A 53 -0.94 19.29 8.81
CA HIS A 53 0.50 19.13 8.64
C HIS A 53 1.26 20.38 9.10
N PRO A 54 2.19 20.28 10.09
CA PRO A 54 2.80 21.42 10.74
C PRO A 54 3.74 22.22 9.83
N ALA A 55 4.24 21.59 8.76
CA ALA A 55 5.10 22.24 7.78
C ALA A 55 4.34 23.09 6.73
N GLY A 56 3.00 23.19 6.84
CA GLY A 56 2.19 24.00 5.92
C GLY A 56 2.19 23.45 4.49
N ARG A 57 2.02 22.13 4.37
CA ARG A 57 1.95 21.43 3.08
C ARG A 57 0.74 21.89 2.28
N ASP A 58 0.86 21.83 0.95
CA ASP A 58 -0.22 22.16 0.03
C ASP A 58 -1.44 21.24 0.27
N PRO A 59 -2.63 21.78 0.62
CA PRO A 59 -3.85 21.00 0.74
C PRO A 59 -4.26 20.29 -0.55
N ASP A 60 -3.78 20.76 -1.71
CA ASP A 60 -4.04 20.18 -3.03
C ASP A 60 -3.05 19.05 -3.38
N THR A 61 -2.20 18.63 -2.43
CA THR A 61 -1.33 17.46 -2.58
C THR A 61 -2.18 16.24 -3.00
N PRO A 62 -1.84 15.55 -4.10
CA PRO A 62 -2.62 14.43 -4.59
C PRO A 62 -2.56 13.25 -3.62
N ILE A 63 -3.74 12.66 -3.37
CA ILE A 63 -3.90 11.38 -2.68
C ILE A 63 -4.22 10.31 -3.72
N ILE A 64 -3.36 9.29 -3.83
CA ILE A 64 -3.44 8.25 -4.85
C ILE A 64 -3.69 6.89 -4.20
N SER A 65 -4.77 6.22 -4.59
CA SER A 65 -5.03 4.85 -4.14
C SER A 65 -4.25 3.83 -4.98
N VAL A 66 -3.54 2.93 -4.29
CA VAL A 66 -2.77 1.84 -4.87
C VAL A 66 -3.35 0.53 -4.35
N LYS A 67 -3.65 -0.44 -5.23
CA LYS A 67 -4.17 -1.75 -4.80
C LYS A 67 -3.05 -2.77 -4.72
N GLN A 68 -3.11 -3.64 -3.72
CA GLN A 68 -2.19 -4.77 -3.60
C GLN A 68 -2.11 -5.58 -4.91
N GLY A 69 -0.88 -5.83 -5.38
CA GLY A 69 -0.59 -6.55 -6.61
C GLY A 69 -0.70 -5.72 -7.90
N TYR A 70 -1.03 -4.43 -7.79
CA TYR A 70 -1.09 -3.47 -8.90
C TYR A 70 -0.28 -2.20 -8.58
N GLU A 71 0.79 -2.34 -7.82
CA GLU A 71 1.63 -1.23 -7.38
C GLU A 71 2.40 -0.61 -8.55
N PRO A 72 2.30 0.72 -8.78
CA PRO A 72 3.09 1.39 -9.81
C PRO A 72 4.56 1.51 -9.40
N LEU A 73 5.44 1.74 -10.37
CA LEU A 73 6.88 1.98 -10.11
C LEU A 73 7.12 3.20 -9.21
N THR A 74 6.23 4.20 -9.28
CA THR A 74 6.28 5.38 -8.40
C THR A 74 6.00 5.07 -6.94
N PHE A 75 5.35 3.94 -6.64
CA PHE A 75 5.13 3.46 -5.27
C PHE A 75 6.26 2.52 -4.83
N THR A 76 6.54 1.50 -5.62
CA THR A 76 7.50 0.44 -5.28
C THR A 76 8.93 0.95 -5.14
N GLY A 77 9.28 2.05 -5.81
CA GLY A 77 10.60 2.68 -5.73
C GLY A 77 10.94 3.30 -4.37
N TRP A 78 9.96 3.49 -3.48
CA TRP A 78 10.19 4.00 -2.12
C TRP A 78 10.62 2.93 -1.11
N PHE A 79 10.54 1.65 -1.48
CA PHE A 79 10.94 0.54 -0.62
C PHE A 79 12.38 0.13 -0.93
N ASN A 80 13.14 -0.24 0.11
CA ASN A 80 14.54 -0.66 -0.04
C ASN A 80 14.70 -1.90 -0.95
N ALA A 81 13.72 -2.79 -0.90
CA ALA A 81 13.63 -3.96 -1.76
C ALA A 81 12.15 -4.28 -2.03
N TRP A 82 11.84 -4.63 -3.28
CA TRP A 82 10.50 -4.98 -3.70
C TRP A 82 10.50 -6.29 -4.50
N ASP A 83 9.76 -7.28 -4.02
CA ASP A 83 9.48 -8.52 -4.77
C ASP A 83 8.10 -8.39 -5.47
N PRO A 84 8.06 -8.24 -6.81
CA PRO A 84 6.80 -8.15 -7.54
C PRO A 84 6.01 -9.46 -7.53
N HIS A 85 6.62 -10.58 -7.14
CA HIS A 85 5.99 -11.88 -7.06
C HIS A 85 5.49 -12.25 -5.66
N LYS A 86 5.77 -11.43 -4.64
CA LYS A 86 5.38 -11.69 -3.24
C LYS A 86 3.91 -12.08 -3.07
N TRP A 87 3.03 -11.41 -3.81
CA TRP A 87 1.58 -11.66 -3.78
C TRP A 87 1.03 -12.24 -5.08
N SER A 88 1.92 -12.63 -6.01
CA SER A 88 1.50 -13.34 -7.20
C SER A 88 0.89 -14.68 -6.79
N VAL A 89 -0.35 -14.92 -7.20
CA VAL A 89 -1.04 -16.17 -6.88
C VAL A 89 -0.28 -17.30 -7.56
N SER A 90 0.48 -18.07 -6.79
CA SER A 90 1.04 -19.34 -7.23
C SER A 90 -0.08 -20.19 -7.79
N ARG A 91 -0.12 -20.36 -9.11
CA ARG A 91 -0.95 -21.37 -9.78
C ARG A 91 -0.31 -22.75 -9.57
N ALA A 92 -0.01 -23.10 -8.33
CA ALA A 92 0.63 -24.34 -7.93
C ALA A 92 -0.45 -25.29 -7.39
N GLY A 93 -1.01 -26.11 -8.27
CA GLY A 93 -2.04 -27.08 -7.89
C GLY A 93 -2.55 -27.99 -9.01
N TYR A 94 -1.76 -28.26 -10.05
CA TYR A 94 -2.01 -29.42 -10.92
C TYR A 94 -0.97 -30.50 -10.58
N HIS A 95 -1.17 -31.19 -9.46
CA HIS A 95 -0.52 -32.48 -9.23
C HIS A 95 -1.38 -33.53 -9.94
N THR A 96 -1.10 -33.80 -11.21
CA THR A 96 -1.67 -34.96 -11.90
C THR A 96 -0.92 -36.19 -11.41
N SER A 97 -1.47 -36.87 -10.40
CA SER A 97 -1.01 -38.21 -10.03
C SER A 97 -1.27 -39.16 -11.19
N GLN A 98 -0.26 -39.45 -12.01
CA GLN A 98 -0.21 -40.71 -12.74
C GLN A 98 0.44 -41.75 -11.82
N HIS A 99 -0.38 -42.67 -11.31
CA HIS A 99 0.13 -43.96 -10.83
C HIS A 99 -0.22 -45.02 -11.86
N HIS A 100 0.84 -45.68 -12.33
CA HIS A 100 0.87 -46.93 -13.09
C HIS A 100 0.30 -48.08 -12.26
#